data_AF-A0A519HJP2-F1
#
_entry.id   AF-A0A519HJP2-F1
#
_cell.length_a   1.000
_cell.length_b   1.000
_cell.length_c   1.000
_cell.angle_alpha   90.00
_cell.angle_beta   90.00
_cell.angle_gamma   90.00
#
_symmetry.space_group_name_H-M   'P 1'
#
loop_
_entity.id
_entity.type
_entity.pdbx_description
1 polymer ?
#
loop_
_entity_poly.entity_id
_entity_poly.type
_entity_poly.pdbx_seq_one_letter_code
_entity_poly.pdbx_strand_id
1 'polypeptide(L)' 'MDMVATVWFAVVGPAGTPPDVIGKLNTEINAILGSTYGKAKLQQYGAVVNAGPPEHLRKLMNEDSKRWQKVIQTANIQMQ' A
#
# COMPACT_ATOMS: atom_id res chain seq x y z
N MET A 1 -9.38 -23.12 3.59
CA MET A 1 -8.46 -22.11 3.04
C MET A 1 -8.92 -20.77 3.57
N ASP A 2 -8.24 -20.23 4.59
CA ASP A 2 -8.52 -18.87 5.08
C ASP A 2 -7.84 -17.87 4.14
N MET A 3 -8.50 -17.61 3.02
CA MET A 3 -8.05 -16.55 2.11
C MET A 3 -8.68 -15.24 2.53
N VAL A 4 -7.96 -14.46 3.35
CA VAL A 4 -8.26 -13.04 3.49
C VAL A 4 -7.69 -12.33 2.25
N ALA A 5 -8.58 -11.80 1.42
CA ALA A 5 -8.27 -10.90 0.31
C ALA A 5 -8.59 -9.48 0.74
N THR A 6 -7.56 -8.73 1.15
CA THR A 6 -7.69 -7.32 1.51
C THR A 6 -7.17 -6.49 0.37
N VAL A 7 -7.97 -5.53 -0.10
CA VAL A 7 -7.50 -4.49 -1.02
C VAL A 7 -6.78 -3.41 -0.22
N TRP A 8 -5.66 -2.95 -0.73
CA TRP A 8 -4.94 -1.81 -0.17
C TRP A 8 -4.70 -0.74 -1.23
N PHE A 9 -4.54 0.49 -0.77
CA PHE A 9 -4.23 1.65 -1.58
C PHE A 9 -2.89 2.22 -1.13
N ALA A 10 -2.16 2.84 -2.07
CA ALA A 10 -0.89 3.47 -1.78
C ALA A 10 -0.69 4.72 -2.64
N VAL A 11 0.14 5.63 -2.15
CA VAL A 11 0.63 6.78 -2.91
C VAL A 11 1.99 6.41 -3.47
N VAL A 12 2.18 6.57 -4.79
CA VAL A 12 3.42 6.25 -5.49
C VAL A 12 3.88 7.46 -6.31
N GLY A 13 5.19 7.71 -6.34
CA GLY A 13 5.81 8.73 -7.19
C GLY A 13 6.42 8.11 -8.46
N PRO A 14 6.83 8.94 -9.44
CA PRO A 14 7.56 8.47 -10.62
C PRO A 14 8.85 7.73 -10.28
N ALA A 15 9.28 6.84 -11.18
CA ALA A 15 10.58 6.18 -11.06
C ALA A 15 11.71 7.22 -11.04
N GLY A 16 12.66 7.07 -10.12
CA GLY A 16 13.78 8.01 -9.96
C GLY A 16 13.43 9.27 -9.18
N THR A 17 12.25 9.37 -8.55
CA THR A 17 11.95 10.49 -7.64
C THR A 17 13.05 10.64 -6.58
N PRO A 18 13.62 11.84 -6.39
CA PRO A 18 14.70 12.06 -5.43
C PRO A 18 14.34 11.61 -4.00
N PRO A 19 15.26 10.98 -3.25
CA PRO A 19 14.99 10.47 -1.91
C PRO A 19 14.50 11.53 -0.92
N ASP A 20 14.95 12.79 -1.04
CA ASP A 20 14.53 13.88 -0.17
C ASP A 20 13.06 14.28 -0.41
N VAL A 21 12.61 14.24 -1.67
CA VAL A 21 11.20 14.47 -2.03
C VAL A 21 10.32 13.35 -1.48
N ILE A 22 10.76 12.09 -1.61
CA ILE A 22 10.07 10.95 -0.99
C ILE A 22 9.99 11.10 0.53
N GLY A 23 11.09 11.49 1.18
CA GLY A 23 11.13 11.69 2.63
C GLY A 23 10.16 12.77 3.12
N LYS A 24 10.08 13.90 2.40
CA LYS A 24 9.14 14.99 2.69
C LYS A 24 7.69 14.52 2.54
N LEU A 25 7.34 13.94 1.39
CA LEU A 25 5.98 13.45 1.12
C LEU A 25 5.55 12.40 2.15
N ASN A 26 6.44 11.45 2.47
CA ASN A 26 6.15 10.41 3.46
C ASN A 26 5.87 10.99 4.85
N THR A 27 6.64 12.01 5.25
CA THR A 27 6.43 12.70 6.54
C THR A 27 5.03 13.32 6.61
N GLU A 28 4.66 14.11 5.60
CA GLU A 28 3.36 14.80 5.58
C GLU A 28 2.18 13.84 5.48
N ILE A 29 2.29 12.80 4.65
CA ILE A 29 1.26 11.77 4.51
C ILE A 29 1.06 11.04 5.85
N ASN A 30 2.15 10.63 6.51
CA ASN A 30 2.06 9.97 7.80
C ASN A 30 1.48 10.87 8.89
N ALA A 31 1.77 12.17 8.86
CA ALA A 31 1.18 13.13 9.80
C ALA A 31 -0.35 13.21 9.63
N ILE A 32 -0.84 13.33 8.39
CA ILE A 32 -2.28 13.39 8.10
C ILE A 32 -2.95 12.06 8.48
N LEU A 33 -2.37 10.93 8.09
CA LEU A 33 -2.86 9.60 8.43
C LEU A 33 -2.86 9.33 9.95
N GLY A 34 -1.93 9.95 10.68
CA GLY A 34 -1.83 9.87 12.14
C GLY A 34 -2.85 10.72 12.90
N SER A 35 -3.36 11.78 12.26
CA SER A 35 -4.30 12.74 12.84
C SER A 35 -5.69 12.14 13.12
N THR A 36 -6.40 12.70 14.10
CA THR A 36 -7.80 12.33 14.39
C THR A 36 -8.69 12.47 13.17
N TYR A 37 -8.52 13.57 12.42
CA TYR A 37 -9.28 13.83 11.20
C TYR A 37 -9.03 12.76 10.13
N GLY A 38 -7.76 12.48 9.81
CA GLY A 38 -7.41 11.51 8.77
C GLY A 38 -7.87 10.10 9.10
N LYS A 39 -7.68 9.67 10.35
CA LYS A 39 -8.18 8.37 10.84
C LYS A 39 -9.70 8.27 10.71
N ALA A 40 -10.44 9.26 11.21
CA ALA A 40 -11.89 9.27 11.15
C ALA A 40 -12.40 9.25 9.70
N LYS A 41 -11.75 10.00 8.79
CA LYS A 41 -12.13 10.03 7.38
C LYS A 41 -11.92 8.69 6.69
N LEU A 42 -10.79 8.02 6.92
CA LEU A 42 -10.54 6.71 6.29
C LEU A 42 -11.41 5.60 6.88
N GLN A 43 -11.68 5.66 8.19
CA GLN A 43 -12.60 4.73 8.85
C GLN A 43 -14.03 4.82 8.29
N GLN A 44 -14.48 5.99 7.83
CA GLN A 44 -15.78 6.14 7.16
C GLN A 44 -15.89 5.29 5.88
N TYR A 45 -14.76 4.95 5.26
CA TYR A 45 -14.69 4.08 4.08
C TYR A 45 -14.31 2.63 4.43
N GLY A 46 -14.30 2.27 5.72
CA GLY A 46 -13.85 0.94 6.18
C GLY A 46 -12.35 0.70 6.04
N ALA A 47 -11.57 1.74 5.73
CA ALA A 47 -10.13 1.64 5.59
C ALA A 47 -9.44 1.70 6.96
N VAL A 48 -8.39 0.89 7.12
CA VAL A 48 -7.48 0.93 8.26
C VAL A 48 -6.21 1.64 7.83
N VAL A 49 -5.80 2.65 8.59
CA VAL A 49 -4.56 3.39 8.32
C VAL A 49 -3.36 2.47 8.48
N ASN A 50 -2.55 2.39 7.42
CA ASN A 50 -1.26 1.73 7.44
C ASN A 50 -0.17 2.76 7.11
N ALA A 51 0.39 3.38 8.15
CA ALA A 51 1.43 4.38 8.06
C ALA A 51 2.81 3.75 8.34
N GLY A 52 3.87 4.32 7.77
CA GLY A 52 5.22 3.79 7.96
C GLY A 52 6.27 4.42 7.04
N PRO A 53 7.52 3.94 7.09
CA PRO A 53 8.56 4.36 6.16
C PRO A 53 8.28 3.85 4.72
N PRO A 54 8.80 4.52 3.68
CA PRO A 54 8.61 4.13 2.27
C PRO A 54 9.00 2.68 1.97
N GLU A 55 9.98 2.15 2.69
CA GLU A 55 10.48 0.78 2.57
C GLU A 55 9.42 -0.26 2.93
N HIS A 56 8.49 0.06 3.84
CA HIS A 56 7.39 -0.84 4.19
C HIS A 56 6.46 -1.04 2.99
N LEU A 57 6.11 0.04 2.29
CA LEU A 57 5.30 -0.06 1.08
C LEU A 57 6.02 -0.86 -0.01
N ARG A 58 7.32 -0.61 -0.20
CA ARG A 58 8.14 -1.38 -1.16
C ARG A 58 8.12 -2.88 -0.83
N LYS A 59 8.22 -3.23 0.46
CA LYS A 59 8.16 -4.62 0.92
C LYS A 59 6.79 -5.23 0.63
N LEU A 60 5.71 -4.55 1.01
CA LEU A 60 4.33 -4.98 0.77
C LEU A 60 4.08 -5.26 -0.71
N MET A 61 4.43 -4.32 -1.59
CA MET A 61 4.26 -4.47 -3.04
C MET A 61 4.98 -5.70 -3.60
N ASN A 62 6.22 -5.94 -3.14
CA ASN A 62 7.00 -7.09 -3.57
C ASN A 62 6.42 -8.43 -3.08
N GLU A 63 5.95 -8.47 -1.84
CA GLU A 63 5.34 -9.67 -1.25
C GLU A 63 4.01 -10.00 -1.91
N ASP A 64 3.15 -8.99 -2.11
CA ASP A 64 1.87 -9.17 -2.80
C ASP A 64 2.05 -9.56 -4.26
N SER A 65 3.00 -8.95 -4.98
CA SER A 65 3.30 -9.32 -6.37
C SER A 65 3.70 -10.80 -6.48
N LYS A 66 4.56 -11.29 -5.57
CA LYS A 66 4.96 -12.71 -5.52
C LYS A 66 3.78 -13.62 -5.18
N ARG A 67 2.96 -13.24 -4.20
CA ARG A 67 1.75 -13.99 -3.80
C ARG A 67 0.80 -14.14 -4.98
N TRP A 68 0.48 -13.04 -5.66
CA TRP A 68 -0.47 -13.06 -6.76
C TRP A 68 0.09 -13.74 -8.02
N GLN A 69 1.39 -13.63 -8.29
CA GLN A 69 2.04 -14.44 -9.32
C GLN A 69 1.83 -15.95 -9.09
N LYS A 70 1.99 -16.42 -7.86
CA LYS A 70 1.74 -17.83 -7.50
C LYS A 70 0.28 -18.23 -7.70
N VAL A 71 -0.66 -17.36 -7.32
CA VAL A 71 -2.10 -17.60 -7.51
C VAL A 71 -2.42 -17.72 -9.00
N ILE A 72 -1.98 -16.77 -9.82
CA ILE A 72 -2.19 -16.75 -11.27
C ILE A 72 -1.68 -18.05 -11.91
N GLN A 73 -0.46 -18.47 -11.57
CA GLN A 73 0.15 -19.69 -12.10
C GLN A 73 -0.60 -20.96 -11.65
N THR A 74 -0.97 -21.05 -10.37
CA THR A 74 -1.64 -22.24 -9.82
C THR A 74 -3.06 -22.39 -10.36
N ALA A 75 -3.76 -21.28 -10.57
CA ALA A 75 -5.14 -21.25 -11.04
C ALA A 75 -5.27 -21.15 -12.57
N ASN A 76 -4.15 -21.13 -13.32
CA ASN A 76 -4.10 -20.96 -14.77
C ASN A 76 -4.92 -19.75 -15.28
N ILE A 77 -4.86 -18.63 -14.57
CA ILE A 77 -5.60 -17.41 -14.91
C ILE A 77 -4.89 -16.70 -16.06
N GLN A 78 -5.63 -16.37 -17.12
CA GLN A 78 -5.15 -15.61 -18.26
C GLN A 78 -5.77 -14.21 -18.25
N MET A 79 -4.97 -13.19 -18.61
CA MET A 79 -5.54 -11.87 -18.90
C MET A 79 -6.34 -11.99 -20.20
N GLN A 80 -7.55 -11.43 -20.21
CA GLN A 80 -8.38 -11.33 -21.41
C GLN A 80 -7.89 -10.20 -22.31
#